data_AF-A0A061FLA0-F1
#
_entry.id   AF-A0A061FLA0-F1
#
_cell.length_a   1.000
_cell.length_b   1.000
_cell.length_c   1.000
_cell.angle_alpha   90.00
_cell.angle_beta   90.00
_cell.angle_gamma   90.00
#
_symmetry.space_group_name_H-M   'P 1'
#
loop_
_entity.id
_entity.type
_entity.pdbx_description
1 polymer ?
#
loop_
_entity_poly.entity_id
_entity_poly.type
_entity_poly.pdbx_seq_one_letter_code
_entity_poly.pdbx_strand_id
1 'polypeptide(L)'
;MTLQFLRFFLFLATFFSVPSSATIPSGATVYASTPNQTWSSPNSTFSISFISTSPNVYTASITYSGGVPMWTEGSNVDSGGALQFLHSGALRQDDDLITKCKSL
;
A
#
# COMPACT_ATOMS: atom_id res chain seq x y z
N MET A 1 23.27 40.17 -6.35
CA MET A 1 23.67 39.24 -5.26
C MET A 1 22.57 38.27 -4.86
N THR A 2 21.29 38.68 -4.78
CA THR A 2 20.16 37.83 -4.37
C THR A 2 19.91 36.57 -5.23
N LEU A 3 20.08 36.67 -6.56
CA LEU A 3 19.82 35.54 -7.47
C LEU A 3 20.85 34.40 -7.34
N GLN A 4 22.11 34.72 -7.02
CA GLN A 4 23.16 33.72 -6.81
C GLN A 4 22.95 32.94 -5.51
N PHE A 5 22.57 33.64 -4.43
CA PHE A 5 22.21 33.00 -3.17
C PHE A 5 20.99 32.08 -3.33
N LEU A 6 19.98 32.51 -4.10
CA LEU A 6 18.81 31.67 -4.40
C LEU A 6 19.18 30.39 -5.15
N ARG A 7 20.04 30.50 -6.18
CA ARG A 7 20.52 29.33 -6.95
C ARG A 7 21.34 28.38 -6.10
N PHE A 8 22.19 28.92 -5.23
CA PHE A 8 22.97 28.13 -4.29
C PHE A 8 22.07 27.39 -3.30
N PHE A 9 21.04 28.06 -2.77
CA PHE A 9 20.08 27.46 -1.84
C PHE A 9 19.24 26.35 -2.50
N LEU A 10 18.80 26.56 -3.74
CA LEU A 10 18.10 25.55 -4.54
C LEU A 10 18.98 24.33 -4.81
N PHE A 11 20.24 24.54 -5.18
CA PHE A 11 21.21 23.46 -5.38
C PHE A 11 21.48 22.68 -4.09
N LEU A 12 21.56 23.37 -2.95
CA LEU A 12 21.76 22.76 -1.66
C LEU A 12 20.53 21.94 -1.23
N ALA A 13 19.32 22.45 -1.49
CA ALA A 13 18.07 21.77 -1.19
C ALA A 13 17.89 20.46 -2.00
N THR A 14 18.32 20.42 -3.26
CA THR A 14 18.30 19.18 -4.05
C THR A 14 19.40 18.20 -3.66
N PHE A 15 20.57 18.69 -3.20
CA PHE A 15 21.66 17.82 -2.72
C PHE A 15 21.34 17.14 -1.39
N PHE A 16 20.60 17.81 -0.51
CA PHE A 16 20.23 17.26 0.80
C PHE A 16 18.84 16.64 0.85
N SER A 17 18.12 16.56 -0.26
CA SER A 17 16.84 15.84 -0.29
C SER A 17 17.09 14.34 -0.22
N VAL A 18 16.90 13.74 0.97
CA VAL A 18 16.89 12.28 1.13
C VAL A 18 15.55 11.77 0.60
N PRO A 19 15.53 10.78 -0.32
CA PRO A 19 14.28 10.17 -0.73
C PRO A 19 13.62 9.51 0.48
N SER A 20 12.42 9.94 0.83
CA SER A 20 11.61 9.30 1.86
C SER A 20 11.05 7.99 1.29
N SER A 21 11.21 6.89 2.02
CA SER A 21 10.60 5.60 1.70
C SER A 21 9.48 5.31 2.68
N ALA A 22 8.34 4.80 2.18
CA ALA A 22 7.31 4.28 3.06
C ALA A 22 7.81 2.95 3.63
N THR A 23 7.88 2.87 4.95
CA THR A 23 8.18 1.62 5.65
C THR A 23 6.86 1.01 6.09
N ILE A 24 6.54 -0.17 5.58
CA ILE A 24 5.45 -0.99 6.09
C ILE A 24 5.99 -1.70 7.34
N PRO A 25 5.42 -1.47 8.55
CA PRO A 25 5.88 -2.17 9.74
C PRO A 25 5.73 -3.68 9.59
N SER A 26 6.70 -4.46 10.07
CA SER A 26 6.54 -5.90 10.15
C SER A 26 5.34 -6.25 11.03
N GLY A 27 4.51 -7.19 10.57
CA GLY A 27 3.24 -7.55 11.20
C GLY A 27 2.06 -6.66 10.80
N ALA A 28 2.27 -5.62 9.97
CA ALA A 28 1.18 -4.81 9.47
C ALA A 28 0.23 -5.66 8.61
N THR A 29 -1.06 -5.37 8.72
CA THR A 29 -2.13 -6.05 7.98
C THR A 29 -3.08 -5.02 7.38
N VAL A 30 -3.55 -5.26 6.16
CA VAL A 30 -4.65 -4.52 5.51
C VAL A 30 -5.79 -5.50 5.27
N TYR A 31 -7.03 -5.11 5.58
CA TYR A 31 -8.21 -5.95 5.42
C TYR A 31 -9.05 -5.55 4.22
N ALA A 32 -9.61 -6.54 3.52
CA ALA A 32 -10.50 -6.34 2.38
C ALA A 32 -11.78 -5.57 2.75
N SER A 33 -12.33 -5.86 3.94
CA SER A 33 -13.50 -5.17 4.49
C SER A 33 -13.26 -3.73 4.96
N THR A 34 -11.99 -3.27 5.00
CA THR A 34 -11.65 -1.92 5.50
C THR A 34 -11.08 -1.05 4.38
N PRO A 35 -11.93 -0.43 3.53
CA PRO A 35 -11.50 0.27 2.32
C PRO A 35 -10.62 1.51 2.57
N ASN A 36 -10.66 2.09 3.77
CA ASN A 36 -9.84 3.25 4.15
C ASN A 36 -8.47 2.86 4.71
N GLN A 37 -8.17 1.57 4.82
CA GLN A 37 -6.90 1.08 5.33
C GLN A 37 -5.94 0.83 4.17
N THR A 38 -4.86 1.60 4.11
CA THR A 38 -3.90 1.54 3.01
C THR A 38 -2.47 1.66 3.54
N TRP A 39 -1.51 1.09 2.80
CA TRP A 39 -0.09 1.40 2.96
C TRP A 39 0.30 2.41 1.88
N SER A 40 0.39 3.67 2.28
CA SER A 40 0.67 4.78 1.36
C SER A 40 2.16 5.10 1.29
N SER A 41 2.63 5.44 0.08
CA SER A 41 3.96 6.04 -0.11
C SER A 41 4.03 7.41 0.59
N PRO A 42 5.23 7.94 0.92
CA PRO A 42 5.35 9.18 1.70
C PRO A 42 4.77 10.42 0.99
N ASN A 43 4.69 10.37 -0.33
CA ASN A 43 4.09 11.40 -1.18
C ASN A 43 2.65 11.05 -1.63
N SER A 44 2.07 9.98 -1.08
CA SER A 44 0.72 9.49 -1.41
C SER A 44 0.48 9.25 -2.92
N THR A 45 1.56 9.06 -3.69
CA THR A 45 1.50 8.79 -5.12
C THR A 45 1.14 7.32 -5.40
N PHE A 46 1.57 6.42 -4.52
CA PHE A 46 1.23 5.00 -4.59
C PHE A 46 0.62 4.55 -3.26
N SER A 47 -0.35 3.65 -3.33
CA SER A 47 -0.89 2.97 -2.15
C SER A 47 -1.12 1.49 -2.43
N ILE A 48 -0.88 0.67 -1.41
CA ILE A 48 -1.28 -0.75 -1.40
C ILE A 48 -2.56 -0.86 -0.59
N SER A 49 -3.60 -1.43 -1.18
CA SER A 49 -4.89 -1.66 -0.53
C SER A 49 -5.70 -2.73 -1.26
N PHE A 50 -6.82 -3.14 -0.69
CA PHE A 50 -7.83 -3.88 -1.44
C PHE A 50 -8.70 -2.92 -2.25
N ILE A 51 -9.06 -3.34 -3.46
CA ILE A 51 -10.09 -2.70 -4.29
C ILE A 51 -11.23 -3.68 -4.52
N SER A 52 -12.47 -3.18 -4.53
CA SER A 52 -13.65 -3.99 -4.84
C SER A 52 -13.78 -4.16 -6.35
N THR A 53 -13.88 -5.41 -6.80
CA THR A 53 -14.09 -5.76 -8.22
C THR A 53 -15.55 -6.10 -8.49
N SER A 54 -16.25 -6.62 -7.48
CA SER A 54 -17.69 -6.86 -7.47
C SER A 54 -18.18 -6.95 -6.01
N PRO A 55 -19.50 -6.99 -5.73
CA PRO A 55 -19.99 -7.04 -4.36
C PRO A 55 -19.36 -8.21 -3.57
N ASN A 56 -18.73 -7.89 -2.43
CA ASN A 56 -17.99 -8.83 -1.57
C ASN A 56 -16.79 -9.54 -2.23
N VAL A 57 -16.27 -9.03 -3.34
CA VAL A 57 -15.08 -9.59 -4.01
C VAL A 57 -14.02 -8.51 -4.13
N TYR A 58 -12.87 -8.77 -3.52
CA TYR A 58 -11.78 -7.83 -3.41
C TYR A 58 -10.51 -8.39 -4.05
N THR A 59 -9.63 -7.52 -4.50
CA THR A 59 -8.26 -7.90 -4.93
C THR A 59 -7.27 -6.91 -4.36
N ALA A 60 -6.08 -7.39 -3.98
CA ALA A 60 -4.99 -6.53 -3.56
C ALA A 60 -4.47 -5.74 -4.78
N SER A 61 -4.23 -4.46 -4.60
CA SER A 61 -3.85 -3.55 -5.68
C SER A 61 -2.77 -2.58 -5.23
N ILE A 62 -1.89 -2.22 -6.16
CA ILE A 62 -1.07 -1.01 -6.08
C ILE A 62 -1.77 0.05 -6.92
N THR A 63 -2.23 1.10 -6.27
CA THR A 63 -3.01 2.16 -6.89
C THR A 63 -2.18 3.44 -6.97
N TYR A 64 -2.13 4.04 -8.16
CA TYR A 64 -1.58 5.37 -8.36
C TYR A 64 -2.58 6.44 -7.94
N SER A 65 -2.08 7.58 -7.45
CA SER A 65 -2.88 8.74 -7.05
C SER A 65 -3.93 9.09 -8.10
N GLY A 66 -5.18 9.25 -7.68
CA GLY A 66 -6.32 9.38 -8.59
C GLY A 66 -7.09 8.08 -8.84
N GLY A 67 -6.70 6.98 -8.19
CA GLY A 67 -7.49 5.73 -8.18
C GLY A 67 -7.19 4.79 -9.34
N VAL A 68 -6.04 4.95 -10.02
CA VAL A 68 -5.69 4.13 -11.18
C VAL A 68 -4.91 2.89 -10.70
N PRO A 69 -5.45 1.67 -10.83
CA PRO A 69 -4.73 0.45 -10.46
C PRO A 69 -3.57 0.20 -11.44
N MET A 70 -2.34 0.20 -10.92
CA MET A 70 -1.12 -0.04 -11.70
C MET A 70 -0.72 -1.52 -11.69
N TRP A 71 -1.09 -2.21 -10.61
CA TRP A 71 -0.90 -3.64 -10.44
C TRP A 71 -2.07 -4.18 -9.62
N THR A 72 -2.57 -5.35 -10.00
CA THR A 72 -3.56 -6.10 -9.25
C THR A 72 -3.06 -7.52 -9.06
N GLU A 73 -3.41 -8.09 -7.93
CA GLU A 73 -3.15 -9.48 -7.65
C GLU A 73 -4.09 -10.35 -8.51
N GLY A 74 -3.62 -11.53 -8.92
CA GLY A 74 -4.35 -12.39 -9.85
C GLY A 74 -5.47 -13.18 -9.19
N SER A 75 -5.45 -13.32 -7.86
CA SER A 75 -6.50 -13.94 -7.07
C SER A 75 -7.39 -12.90 -6.39
N ASN A 76 -8.61 -13.34 -6.12
CA ASN A 76 -9.61 -12.54 -5.42
C ASN A 76 -9.83 -13.14 -4.03
N VAL A 77 -10.23 -12.28 -3.10
CA VAL A 77 -10.60 -12.65 -1.73
C VAL A 77 -12.00 -12.14 -1.42
N ASP A 78 -12.63 -12.73 -0.41
CA ASP A 78 -13.87 -12.23 0.14
C ASP A 78 -13.64 -11.06 1.14
N SER A 79 -14.70 -10.62 1.82
CA SER A 79 -14.62 -9.52 2.80
C SER A 79 -13.78 -9.85 4.04
N GLY A 80 -13.51 -11.13 4.30
CA GLY A 80 -12.60 -11.59 5.36
C GLY A 80 -11.13 -11.61 4.92
N GLY A 81 -10.85 -11.40 3.64
CA GLY A 81 -9.49 -11.39 3.12
C GLY A 81 -8.56 -10.35 3.77
N ALA A 82 -7.28 -10.71 3.88
CA ALA A 82 -6.26 -9.87 4.49
C ALA A 82 -4.92 -9.96 3.73
N LEU A 83 -4.21 -8.84 3.67
CA LEU A 83 -2.85 -8.75 3.15
C LEU A 83 -1.91 -8.41 4.31
N GLN A 84 -0.96 -9.30 4.59
CA GLN A 84 -0.08 -9.24 5.75
C GLN A 84 1.37 -9.11 5.32
N PHE A 85 2.11 -8.17 5.93
CA PHE A 85 3.56 -8.14 5.85
C PHE A 85 4.15 -8.90 7.04
N LEU A 86 4.63 -10.11 6.80
CA LEU A 86 5.12 -11.00 7.85
C LEU A 86 6.48 -10.53 8.39
N HIS A 87 6.78 -10.88 9.63
CA HIS A 87 8.10 -10.65 10.24
C HIS A 87 9.25 -11.35 9.50
N SER A 88 8.94 -12.37 8.69
CA SER A 88 9.90 -13.02 7.80
C SER A 88 10.27 -12.17 6.58
N GLY A 89 9.62 -11.03 6.36
CA GLY A 89 9.78 -10.19 5.15
C GLY A 89 8.93 -10.63 3.96
N ALA A 90 8.10 -11.66 4.13
CA ALA A 90 7.18 -12.12 3.08
C ALA A 90 5.86 -11.34 3.12
N LEU A 91 5.29 -11.07 1.95
CA LEU A 91 3.90 -10.63 1.81
C LEU A 91 3.00 -11.86 1.65
N ARG A 92 1.95 -11.95 2.46
CA ARG A 92 0.97 -13.04 2.41
C ARG A 92 -0.42 -12.46 2.21
N GLN A 93 -1.13 -12.99 1.22
CA GLN A 93 -2.57 -12.84 1.10
C GLN A 93 -3.24 -14.03 1.78
N ASP A 94 -4.19 -13.76 2.66
CA ASP A 94 -5.02 -14.76 3.30
C ASP A 94 -6.47 -14.50 2.90
N ASP A 95 -7.17 -15.56 2.54
CA ASP A 95 -8.61 -15.53 2.26
C ASP A 95 -9.29 -16.29 3.41
N ASP A 96 -10.21 -15.64 4.13
CA ASP A 96 -10.79 -16.17 5.37
C ASP A 96 -11.75 -17.35 5.15
N LEU A 97 -11.76 -17.96 3.96
CA LEU A 97 -12.51 -19.19 3.68
C LEU A 97 -12.03 -20.37 4.53
N ILE A 98 -10.79 -20.35 5.03
CA ILE A 98 -10.23 -21.45 5.84
C ILE A 98 -10.70 -21.40 7.31
N THR A 99 -11.04 -20.22 7.85
CA THR A 99 -11.54 -20.12 9.24
C THR A 99 -12.97 -20.64 9.36
N LYS A 100 -13.77 -20.52 8.30
CA LYS A 100 -15.16 -21.03 8.26
C LYS A 100 -15.25 -22.56 8.34
N CYS A 101 -14.27 -23.28 7.78
CA CYS A 101 -14.22 -24.75 7.80
C CYS A 101 -13.67 -25.35 9.10
N LYS A 102 -13.09 -24.54 10.01
CA LYS A 102 -12.63 -25.01 11.33
C LYS A 102 -13.71 -24.94 12.42
N SER A 103 -14.91 -24.46 12.11
CA SER A 103 -16.00 -24.26 13.08
C SER A 103 -17.14 -25.28 12.96
N LEU A 104 -16.96 -26.37 12.20
CA LEU A 104 -17.93 -27.46 12.06
C LEU A 104 -17.36 -28.78 12.55
#